data_AF-A0A034V1H1-F1
#
_entry.id   AF-A0A034V1H1-F1
#
_cell.length_a   1.000
_cell.length_b   1.000
_cell.length_c   1.000
_cell.angle_alpha   90.00
_cell.angle_beta   90.00
_cell.angle_gamma   90.00
#
_symmetry.space_group_name_H-M   'P 1'
#
loop_
_entity.id
_entity.type
_entity.pdbx_description
1 polymer ?
#
loop_
_entity_poly.entity_id
_entity_poly.type
_entity_poly.pdbx_seq_one_letter_code
_entity_poly.pdbx_strand_id
1 'polypeptide(L)'
;NDTTSSAAKTSSSASTSVGAYHMLAGDYSKYFTVLDDGVVMTTSDISPLVNRPVNLVVVEETPNATNTHNLQLFVMHRSDMLRFPGTMLDASGEVRENRPTGTRVRGIPLMQALSGDAAVENNTGAPKKV
;
A
#
# COMPACT_ATOMS: atom_id res chain seq x y z
N ASN A 1 40.27 12.23 8.44
CA ASN A 1 39.23 13.22 8.79
C ASN A 1 38.10 13.12 7.81
N ASP A 2 37.24 12.13 8.07
CA ASP A 2 36.07 11.81 7.29
C ASP A 2 35.04 12.93 7.36
N THR A 3 34.59 13.41 6.21
CA THR A 3 33.47 14.36 6.11
C THR A 3 32.29 13.59 5.54
N THR A 4 31.42 13.13 6.43
CA THR A 4 30.16 12.46 6.13
C THR A 4 29.13 13.50 5.67
N SER A 5 28.77 13.47 4.39
CA SER A 5 27.64 14.23 3.85
C SER A 5 26.33 13.53 4.23
N SER A 6 25.47 14.32 4.86
CA SER A 6 24.20 13.93 5.46
C SER A 6 23.19 13.43 4.43
N ALA A 7 22.54 12.32 4.80
CA ALA A 7 21.44 11.70 4.07
C ALA A 7 20.29 12.70 3.82
N ALA A 8 19.85 12.75 2.57
CA ALA A 8 18.65 13.45 2.14
C ALA A 8 17.42 12.83 2.84
N LYS A 9 16.77 13.60 3.71
CA LYS A 9 15.44 13.28 4.22
C LYS A 9 14.44 13.45 3.08
N THR A 10 13.94 12.33 2.59
CA THR A 10 12.79 12.24 1.68
C THR A 10 11.64 13.05 2.27
N SER A 11 11.18 14.06 1.56
CA SER A 11 10.00 14.86 1.89
C SER A 11 8.74 14.01 1.70
N SER A 12 8.38 13.24 2.73
CA SER A 12 6.98 12.83 2.90
C SER A 12 6.17 14.09 3.21
N SER A 13 5.11 14.30 2.43
CA SER A 13 4.15 15.38 2.58
C SER A 13 3.81 15.63 4.04
N ALA A 14 4.16 16.82 4.55
CA ALA A 14 3.86 17.24 5.90
C ALA A 14 2.34 17.25 6.12
N SER A 15 1.80 16.21 6.74
CA SER A 15 0.48 16.24 7.35
C SER A 15 0.58 17.13 8.58
N THR A 16 0.11 18.36 8.47
CA THR A 16 -0.13 19.23 9.63
C THR A 16 -1.32 18.66 10.40
N SER A 17 -1.16 17.54 11.12
CA SER A 17 -2.16 17.11 12.10
C SER A 17 -1.94 17.92 13.38
N VAL A 18 -2.89 18.82 13.65
CA VAL A 18 -2.95 19.60 14.91
C VAL A 18 -3.52 18.74 16.06
N GLY A 19 -3.79 17.46 15.82
CA GLY A 19 -4.33 16.52 16.81
C GLY A 19 -3.54 15.23 16.87
N ALA A 20 -3.49 14.65 18.07
CA ALA A 20 -2.94 13.32 18.32
C ALA A 20 -4.02 12.27 18.07
N TYR A 21 -3.67 11.18 17.40
CA TYR A 21 -4.60 10.09 17.11
C TYR A 21 -4.28 8.85 17.93
N HIS A 22 -5.32 8.28 18.54
CA HIS A 22 -5.20 7.08 19.37
C HIS A 22 -6.32 6.09 19.03
N MET A 23 -5.97 4.83 18.84
CA MET A 23 -6.96 3.77 18.67
C MET A 23 -7.47 3.30 20.05
N LEU A 24 -8.78 3.15 20.20
CA LEU A 24 -9.35 2.54 21.39
C LEU A 24 -9.15 1.02 21.36
N ALA A 25 -8.84 0.45 22.52
CA ALA A 25 -8.73 -0.99 22.68
C ALA A 25 -10.06 -1.68 22.35
N GLY A 26 -10.00 -2.73 21.55
CA GLY A 26 -11.15 -3.52 21.15
C GLY A 26 -10.72 -4.88 20.60
N ASP A 27 -11.67 -5.65 20.08
CA ASP A 27 -11.40 -7.03 19.62
C ASP A 27 -10.36 -7.10 18.48
N TYR A 28 -10.21 -6.00 17.74
CA TYR A 28 -9.34 -5.89 16.57
C TYR A 28 -8.09 -5.02 16.79
N SER A 29 -7.90 -4.41 17.96
CA SER A 29 -6.74 -3.55 18.24
C SER A 29 -5.41 -4.30 18.30
N LYS A 30 -5.43 -5.65 18.28
CA LYS A 30 -4.24 -6.49 18.12
C LYS A 30 -3.76 -6.62 16.66
N TYR A 31 -4.63 -6.31 15.71
CA TYR A 31 -4.37 -6.42 14.27
C TYR A 31 -4.05 -5.08 13.62
N PHE A 32 -4.51 -3.99 14.23
CA PHE A 32 -4.39 -2.65 13.70
C PHE A 32 -3.91 -1.68 14.77
N THR A 33 -3.18 -0.66 14.35
CA THR A 33 -2.84 0.51 15.16
C THR A 33 -3.04 1.77 14.32
N VAL A 34 -3.16 2.91 14.98
CA VAL A 34 -3.11 4.22 14.34
C VAL A 34 -1.78 4.89 14.70
N LEU A 35 -1.19 5.56 13.73
CA LEU A 35 -0.01 6.41 13.90
C LEU A 35 -0.45 7.84 14.25
N ASP A 36 0.48 8.66 14.74
CA ASP A 36 0.20 10.03 15.19
C ASP A 36 -0.29 10.98 14.06
N ASP A 37 -0.13 10.58 12.80
CA ASP A 37 -0.65 11.28 11.63
C ASP A 37 -2.06 10.82 11.21
N GLY A 38 -2.65 9.87 11.94
CA GLY A 38 -3.97 9.30 11.67
C GLY A 38 -3.95 8.11 10.70
N VAL A 39 -2.78 7.69 10.22
CA VAL A 39 -2.67 6.51 9.33
C VAL A 39 -2.89 5.23 10.12
N VAL A 40 -3.78 4.37 9.62
CA VAL A 40 -4.00 3.02 10.17
C VAL A 40 -3.01 2.04 9.55
N MET A 41 -2.34 1.25 10.38
CA MET A 41 -1.38 0.24 9.95
C MET A 41 -1.72 -1.12 10.56
N THR A 42 -1.48 -2.20 9.79
CA THR A 42 -1.56 -3.57 10.28
C THR A 42 -0.37 -3.90 11.16
N THR A 43 -0.61 -4.46 12.35
CA THR A 43 0.45 -4.83 13.31
C THR A 43 0.69 -6.34 13.41
N SER A 44 -0.23 -7.15 12.90
CA SER A 44 -0.13 -8.60 12.88
C SER A 44 -0.85 -9.21 11.67
N ASP A 45 -0.74 -10.53 11.49
CA ASP A 45 -1.39 -11.23 10.39
C ASP A 45 -2.93 -11.09 10.46
N ILE A 46 -3.49 -10.45 9.42
CA ILE A 46 -4.92 -10.19 9.29
C ILE A 46 -5.69 -11.31 8.57
N SER A 47 -5.02 -12.39 8.16
CA SER A 47 -5.65 -13.54 7.51
C SER A 47 -6.91 -14.07 8.21
N PRO A 48 -7.00 -14.11 9.56
CA PRO A 48 -8.23 -14.54 10.26
C PRO A 48 -9.44 -13.62 10.07
N LEU A 49 -9.23 -12.39 9.60
CA LEU A 49 -10.27 -11.37 9.43
C LEU A 49 -10.85 -11.33 8.01
N VAL A 50 -10.30 -12.14 7.09
CA VAL A 50 -10.77 -12.21 5.70
C VAL A 50 -12.29 -12.47 5.64
N ASN A 51 -12.98 -11.68 4.82
CA ASN A 51 -14.42 -11.69 4.64
C ASN A 51 -15.24 -11.42 5.91
N ARG A 52 -14.64 -10.79 6.92
CA ARG A 52 -15.33 -10.32 8.12
C ARG A 52 -15.31 -8.78 8.17
N PRO A 53 -16.42 -8.14 8.54
CA PRO A 53 -16.42 -6.71 8.81
C PRO A 53 -15.62 -6.45 10.09
N VAL A 54 -14.74 -5.45 10.05
CA VAL A 54 -13.90 -5.02 11.18
C VAL A 54 -14.28 -3.60 11.53
N ASN A 55 -14.63 -3.35 12.78
CA ASN A 55 -14.94 -2.00 13.26
C ASN A 55 -13.83 -1.53 14.21
N LEU A 56 -13.21 -0.40 13.89
CA LEU A 56 -12.22 0.26 14.73
C LEU A 56 -12.77 1.60 15.21
N VAL A 57 -12.40 1.98 16.43
CA VAL A 57 -12.74 3.29 16.99
C VAL A 57 -11.44 4.05 17.24
N VAL A 58 -11.34 5.23 16.65
CA VAL A 58 -10.15 6.09 16.73
C VAL A 58 -10.57 7.41 17.35
N VAL A 59 -9.78 7.89 18.29
CA VAL A 59 -9.96 9.17 18.93
C VAL A 59 -8.90 10.13 18.39
N GLU A 60 -9.35 11.31 18.00
CA GLU A 60 -8.51 12.45 17.65
C GLU A 60 -8.60 13.47 18.77
N GLU A 61 -7.46 13.75 19.41
CA GLU A 61 -7.33 14.75 20.46
C GLU A 61 -6.70 16.01 19.88
N THR A 62 -7.51 17.05 19.69
CA THR A 62 -7.03 18.40 19.36
C THR A 62 -7.06 19.27 20.61
N PRO A 63 -6.31 20.39 20.66
CA PRO A 63 -6.32 21.29 21.81
C PRO A 63 -7.71 21.82 22.21
N ASN A 64 -8.68 21.81 21.30
CA ASN A 64 -10.01 22.39 21.49
C ASN A 64 -11.14 21.35 21.58
N ALA A 65 -10.91 20.12 21.14
CA ALA A 65 -11.95 19.10 21.05
C ALA A 65 -11.36 17.69 20.95
N THR A 66 -12.12 16.73 21.46
CA THR A 66 -11.89 15.29 21.24
C THR A 66 -12.95 14.80 20.26
N ASN A 67 -12.51 14.31 19.09
CA ASN A 67 -13.39 13.71 18.09
C ASN A 67 -13.24 12.20 18.08
N THR A 68 -14.36 11.48 17.90
CA THR A 68 -14.35 10.02 17.77
C THR A 68 -14.76 9.61 16.36
N HIS A 69 -13.92 8.80 15.72
CA HIS A 69 -14.06 8.31 14.36
C HIS A 69 -14.29 6.79 14.38
N ASN A 70 -15.40 6.34 13.80
CA ASN A 70 -15.71 4.91 13.65
C ASN A 70 -15.33 4.46 12.23
N LEU A 71 -14.39 3.52 12.13
CA LEU A 71 -13.89 2.99 10.86
C LEU A 71 -14.41 1.58 10.64
N GLN A 72 -15.15 1.37 9.55
CA GLN A 72 -15.58 0.05 9.10
C GLN A 72 -14.67 -0.42 7.95
N LEU A 73 -13.97 -1.52 8.17
CA LEU A 73 -13.03 -2.11 7.23
C LEU A 73 -13.55 -3.47 6.76
N PHE A 74 -13.22 -3.79 5.51
CA PHE A 74 -13.48 -5.10 4.92
C PHE A 74 -12.16 -5.70 4.46
N VAL A 75 -11.83 -6.87 5.01
CA VAL A 75 -10.60 -7.58 4.65
C VAL A 75 -10.89 -8.53 3.50
N MET A 76 -10.24 -8.32 2.36
CA MET A 76 -10.37 -9.17 1.19
C MET A 76 -9.34 -10.31 1.21
N HIS A 77 -9.69 -11.45 0.61
CA HIS A 77 -8.68 -12.48 0.37
C HIS A 77 -7.71 -12.02 -0.72
N ARG A 78 -6.42 -12.39 -0.59
CA ARG A 78 -5.40 -11.96 -1.56
C ARG A 78 -5.67 -12.47 -2.98
N SER A 79 -6.43 -13.56 -3.16
CA SER A 79 -6.85 -14.04 -4.51
C SER A 79 -7.74 -13.04 -5.22
N ASP A 80 -8.53 -12.28 -4.45
CA ASP A 80 -9.58 -11.41 -4.98
C ASP A 80 -9.01 -10.02 -5.29
N MET A 81 -7.83 -9.72 -4.75
CA MET A 81 -7.07 -8.53 -5.11
C MET A 81 -6.52 -8.61 -6.53
N LEU A 82 -6.46 -7.44 -7.18
CA LEU A 82 -5.77 -7.28 -8.44
C LEU A 82 -4.28 -7.63 -8.30
N ARG A 83 -3.79 -8.43 -9.23
CA ARG A 83 -2.40 -8.88 -9.30
C ARG A 83 -1.82 -8.45 -10.64
N PHE A 84 -0.60 -7.92 -10.60
CA PHE A 84 0.18 -7.71 -11.79
C PHE A 84 1.08 -8.94 -11.98
N PRO A 85 0.90 -9.72 -13.06
CA PRO A 85 1.78 -10.83 -13.37
C PRO A 85 3.16 -10.29 -13.77
N GLY A 86 4.22 -10.93 -13.27
CA GLY A 86 5.61 -10.50 -13.46
C GLY A 86 6.24 -9.97 -12.18
N THR A 87 7.46 -10.39 -11.89
CA THR A 87 8.29 -9.78 -10.84
C THR A 87 8.65 -8.37 -11.30
N MET A 88 8.50 -7.37 -10.43
CA MET A 88 8.96 -5.99 -10.75
C MET A 88 10.46 -5.94 -11.10
N LEU A 89 11.22 -6.99 -10.78
CA LEU A 89 12.64 -7.12 -11.07
C LEU A 89 12.95 -7.38 -12.55
N ASP A 90 12.08 -8.07 -13.29
CA ASP A 90 12.32 -8.39 -14.71
C ASP A 90 11.77 -7.30 -15.65
N ALA A 91 11.03 -6.34 -15.12
CA ALA A 91 10.37 -5.26 -15.84
C ALA A 91 11.20 -3.95 -15.82
N SER A 92 12.49 -4.01 -16.21
CA SER A 92 13.30 -2.81 -16.33
C SER A 92 12.96 -2.04 -17.60
N GLY A 93 12.32 -0.88 -17.45
CA GLY A 93 12.10 0.06 -18.53
C GLY A 93 13.29 0.99 -18.71
N GLU A 94 13.76 1.16 -19.94
CA GLU A 94 14.88 2.05 -20.26
C GLU A 94 14.46 3.21 -21.17
N VAL A 95 15.04 4.37 -20.88
CA VAL A 95 14.96 5.57 -21.72
C VAL A 95 16.32 6.24 -21.74
N ARG A 96 16.75 6.68 -22.92
CA ARG A 96 18.02 7.44 -23.03
C ARG A 96 17.83 8.84 -22.46
N GLU A 97 18.90 9.38 -21.89
CA GLU A 97 18.97 10.77 -21.44
C GLU A 97 18.66 11.75 -22.59
N ASN A 98 18.19 12.95 -22.24
CA ASN A 98 17.89 14.05 -23.17
C ASN A 98 16.80 13.75 -24.21
N ARG A 99 15.95 12.76 -23.95
CA ARG A 99 14.77 12.49 -24.78
C ARG A 99 13.69 13.56 -24.54
N PRO A 100 12.92 13.93 -25.58
CA PRO A 100 11.86 14.92 -25.43
C PRO A 100 10.79 14.43 -24.44
N THR A 101 10.07 15.38 -23.84
CA THR A 101 8.96 15.09 -22.93
C THR A 101 7.91 14.22 -23.63
N GLY A 102 7.35 13.26 -22.89
CA GLY A 102 6.40 12.28 -23.45
C GLY A 102 7.05 11.12 -24.22
N THR A 103 8.39 11.02 -24.25
CA THR A 103 9.04 9.83 -24.81
C THR A 103 8.65 8.58 -24.03
N ARG A 104 8.02 7.63 -24.73
CA ARG A 104 7.62 6.34 -24.14
C ARG A 104 8.85 5.54 -23.73
N VAL A 105 8.85 5.10 -22.46
CA VAL A 105 9.85 4.18 -21.92
C VAL A 105 9.67 2.80 -22.57
N ARG A 106 10.75 2.21 -23.08
CA ARG A 106 10.73 0.89 -23.74
C ARG A 106 11.16 -0.19 -22.76
N GLY A 107 10.81 -1.45 -23.04
CA GLY A 107 11.21 -2.59 -22.20
C GLY A 107 10.29 -2.88 -21.03
N ILE A 108 9.31 -2.02 -20.74
CA ILE A 108 8.29 -2.30 -19.72
C ILE A 108 7.25 -3.27 -20.32
N PRO A 109 7.01 -4.44 -19.71
CA PRO A 109 5.96 -5.36 -20.15
C PRO A 109 4.57 -4.71 -20.03
N LEU A 110 3.60 -5.20 -20.79
CA LEU A 110 2.21 -4.75 -20.65
C LEU A 110 1.72 -5.10 -19.24
N MET A 111 1.56 -4.07 -18.40
CA MET A 111 1.02 -4.22 -17.06
C MET A 111 -0.50 -4.43 -17.14
N GLN A 112 -0.92 -5.68 -17.14
CA GLN A 112 -2.33 -6.04 -17.07
C GLN A 112 -2.65 -6.51 -15.65
N ALA A 113 -3.58 -5.83 -14.99
CA ALA A 113 -4.08 -6.26 -13.70
C ALA A 113 -5.07 -7.42 -13.90
N LEU A 114 -4.85 -8.52 -13.19
CA LEU A 114 -5.72 -9.70 -13.18
C LEU A 114 -6.36 -9.83 -11.79
N SER A 115 -7.67 -9.95 -11.73
CA SER A 115 -8.41 -10.26 -10.50
C SER A 115 -8.84 -11.73 -10.50
N GLY A 116 -8.80 -12.40 -9.36
CA GLY A 116 -9.32 -13.76 -9.20
C GLY A 116 -8.49 -14.84 -9.91
N ASP A 117 -9.14 -15.97 -10.21
CA ASP A 117 -8.52 -17.20 -10.73
C ASP A 117 -7.86 -17.03 -12.12
N ALA A 118 -8.15 -15.94 -12.83
CA ALA A 118 -7.55 -15.59 -14.12
C ALA A 118 -6.02 -15.36 -14.07
N ALA A 119 -5.43 -15.22 -12.88
CA ALA A 119 -3.99 -15.09 -12.69
C ALA A 119 -3.21 -16.41 -12.75
N VAL A 120 -3.88 -17.57 -12.66
CA VAL A 120 -3.22 -18.88 -12.54
C VAL A 120 -2.82 -19.46 -13.91
N GLU A 121 -3.51 -19.11 -15.00
CA GLU A 121 -3.30 -19.75 -16.31
C GLU A 121 -2.05 -19.27 -17.06
N ASN A 122 -1.55 -18.05 -16.80
CA ASN A 122 -0.46 -17.45 -17.59
C ASN A 122 0.97 -17.90 -17.20
N ASN A 123 1.13 -18.78 -16.20
CA ASN A 123 2.44 -19.31 -15.79
C ASN A 123 2.83 -20.61 -16.52
N THR A 124 1.99 -21.14 -17.42
CA THR A 124 2.37 -22.24 -18.31
C THR A 124 2.85 -21.68 -19.64
N GLY A 125 4.17 -21.47 -19.75
CA GLY A 125 4.86 -20.94 -20.93
C GLY A 125 4.79 -21.84 -22.16
N ALA A 126 3.60 -22.02 -22.74
CA ALA A 126 3.42 -22.64 -24.05
C ALA A 126 2.97 -21.57 -25.06
N PRO A 127 3.81 -21.17 -26.03
CA PRO A 127 3.36 -20.29 -27.11
C PRO A 127 2.34 -21.06 -27.97
N LYS A 128 1.12 -20.52 -28.09
CA LYS A 128 0.16 -20.99 -29.09
C LYS A 128 0.74 -20.69 -30.49
N LYS A 129 1.11 -21.75 -31.21
CA LYS A 129 1.41 -21.68 -32.65
C LYS A 129 0.13 -21.29 -33.40
N VAL A 130 0.21 -20.19 -34.15
CA VAL A 130 -0.68 -19.87 -35.27
C VAL A 130 -0.07 -20.47 -36.53
#